data_AF-A0A972PBD3-F1
#
_entry.id   AF-A0A972PBD3-F1
#
_cell.length_a   1.000
_cell.length_b   1.000
_cell.length_c   1.000
_cell.angle_alpha   90.00
_cell.angle_beta   90.00
_cell.angle_gamma   90.00
#
_symmetry.space_group_name_H-M   'P 1'
#
loop_
_entity.id
_entity.type
_entity.pdbx_description
1 polymer ?
#
loop_
_entity_poly.entity_id
_entity_poly.type
_entity_poly.pdbx_seq_one_letter_code
_entity_poly.pdbx_strand_id
1 'polypeptide(L)'
;MKGVLVPMSEGCCCTQPSFNYIVACSGACSNLGQLSSRMLLKLAREGRGKPFCLAGLGAHLPGFLERASRGSFLAIDGCPQQCAAKTLEHAGFKPARAVVISNLGVEKSSELEPPSEEVEKVFQKVKEELERRNA
;
A
#
# COMPACT_ATOMS: atom_id res chain seq x y z
N MET A 1 14.48 7.48 30.52
CA MET A 1 13.49 6.53 29.99
C MET A 1 13.86 6.22 28.56
N LYS A 2 14.53 5.08 28.35
CA LYS A 2 15.25 4.73 27.13
C LYS A 2 14.25 4.31 26.05
N GLY A 3 14.29 5.00 24.91
CA GLY A 3 13.53 4.66 23.72
C GLY A 3 13.93 3.29 23.19
N VAL A 4 12.93 2.48 22.90
CA VAL A 4 13.08 1.15 22.32
C VAL A 4 13.60 1.30 20.89
N LEU A 5 14.92 1.26 20.76
CA LEU A 5 15.62 0.82 19.56
C LEU A 5 15.28 -0.66 19.38
N VAL A 6 14.45 -0.97 18.38
CA VAL A 6 14.22 -2.35 17.97
C VAL A 6 15.50 -2.83 17.28
N PRO A 7 16.16 -3.89 17.78
CA PRO A 7 17.43 -4.35 17.26
C PRO A 7 17.25 -5.02 15.89
N MET A 8 18.12 -4.64 14.95
CA MET A 8 18.49 -5.50 13.83
C MET A 8 19.01 -6.83 14.41
N SER A 9 18.31 -7.92 14.14
CA SER A 9 18.81 -9.28 14.40
C SER A 9 19.16 -9.92 13.06
N GLU A 10 20.44 -10.26 12.94
CA GLU A 10 20.95 -11.15 11.90
C GLU A 10 20.42 -12.57 12.15
N GLY A 11 19.83 -13.17 11.11
CA GLY A 11 19.45 -14.58 11.12
C GLY A 11 18.04 -14.92 10.62
N CYS A 12 17.62 -14.45 9.44
CA CYS A 12 16.76 -15.22 8.52
C CYS A 12 16.71 -14.57 7.12
N CYS A 13 17.26 -15.24 6.11
CA CYS A 13 17.41 -14.79 4.73
C CYS A 13 16.11 -14.81 3.88
N CYS A 14 14.96 -14.37 4.38
CA CYS A 14 13.76 -14.34 3.55
C CYS A 14 12.97 -13.02 3.72
N THR A 15 13.00 -12.22 2.65
CA THR A 15 12.18 -11.02 2.40
C THR A 15 12.41 -9.82 3.30
N GLN A 16 13.43 -9.02 2.99
CA GLN A 16 13.38 -7.59 3.32
C GLN A 16 12.09 -6.99 2.73
N PRO A 17 11.34 -6.16 3.47
CA PRO A 17 10.22 -5.46 2.89
C PRO A 17 10.78 -4.52 1.82
N SER A 18 10.43 -4.75 0.55
CA SER A 18 10.87 -3.93 -0.59
C SER A 18 10.29 -2.50 -0.57
N PHE A 19 9.53 -2.16 0.47
CA PHE A 19 8.95 -0.85 0.73
C PHE A 19 8.81 -0.59 2.25
N ASN A 20 9.00 0.65 2.69
CA ASN A 20 8.82 1.04 4.11
C ASN A 20 7.36 1.42 4.41
N TYR A 21 6.69 2.04 3.45
CA TYR A 21 5.38 2.66 3.59
C TYR A 21 4.41 2.13 2.55
N ILE A 22 3.15 2.01 2.94
CA ILE A 22 2.06 1.60 2.06
C ILE A 22 1.05 2.74 2.01
N VAL A 23 0.68 3.14 0.81
CA VAL A 23 -0.43 4.07 0.56
C VAL A 23 -1.47 3.37 -0.32
N ALA A 24 -2.74 3.66 -0.07
CA ALA A 24 -3.82 3.09 -0.86
C ALA A 24 -4.81 4.16 -1.30
N CYS A 25 -5.43 3.92 -2.45
CA CYS A 25 -6.58 4.69 -2.90
C CYS A 25 -7.77 4.39 -1.97
N SER A 26 -8.28 5.42 -1.29
CA SER A 26 -9.44 5.32 -0.39
C SER A 26 -10.72 5.89 -1.02
N GLY A 27 -10.92 5.64 -2.32
CA GLY A 27 -12.08 6.15 -3.05
C GLY A 27 -13.40 5.53 -2.57
N ALA A 28 -14.42 6.34 -2.29
CA ALA A 28 -15.74 5.89 -1.86
C ALA A 28 -16.65 5.43 -3.02
N CYS A 29 -16.28 5.68 -4.28
CA CYS A 29 -17.15 5.49 -5.44
C CYS A 29 -17.16 4.07 -6.03
N SER A 30 -16.51 3.08 -5.39
CA SER A 30 -16.46 1.69 -5.87
C SER A 30 -15.91 0.71 -4.83
N ASN A 31 -16.29 -0.57 -4.95
CA ASN A 31 -15.71 -1.70 -4.22
C ASN A 31 -14.17 -1.69 -4.21
N LEU A 32 -13.56 -1.30 -5.33
CA LEU A 32 -12.11 -1.27 -5.53
C LEU A 32 -11.37 -0.37 -4.54
N GLY A 33 -11.96 0.76 -4.12
CA GLY A 33 -11.36 1.64 -3.11
C GLY A 33 -11.38 1.01 -1.72
N GLN A 34 -12.48 0.33 -1.39
CA GLN A 34 -12.62 -0.41 -0.13
C GLN A 34 -11.70 -1.62 -0.08
N LEU A 35 -11.57 -2.35 -1.19
CA LEU A 35 -10.58 -3.41 -1.35
C LEU A 35 -9.16 -2.87 -1.14
N SER A 36 -8.79 -1.77 -1.80
CA SER A 36 -7.46 -1.15 -1.67
C SER A 36 -7.12 -0.80 -0.22
N SER A 37 -8.06 -0.14 0.48
CA SER A 37 -7.90 0.20 1.89
C SER A 37 -7.78 -1.04 2.78
N ARG A 38 -8.58 -2.09 2.53
CA ARG A 38 -8.48 -3.37 3.25
C ARG A 38 -7.14 -4.07 2.98
N MET A 39 -6.62 -4.03 1.75
CA MET A 39 -5.33 -4.60 1.39
C MET A 39 -4.20 -3.93 2.15
N LEU A 40 -4.19 -2.59 2.21
CA LEU A 40 -3.20 -1.83 2.98
C LEU A 40 -3.20 -2.25 4.45
N LEU A 41 -4.37 -2.37 5.08
CA LEU A 41 -4.46 -2.79 6.48
C LEU A 41 -3.98 -4.23 6.68
N LYS A 42 -4.31 -5.17 5.77
CA LYS A 42 -3.84 -6.55 5.85
C LYS A 42 -2.32 -6.65 5.69
N LEU A 43 -1.74 -5.96 4.69
CA LEU A 43 -0.30 -5.92 4.49
C LEU A 43 0.44 -5.27 5.67
N ALA A 44 -0.15 -4.23 6.26
CA ALA A 44 0.38 -3.60 7.47
C ALA A 44 0.33 -4.55 8.68
N ARG A 45 -0.74 -5.34 8.83
CA ARG A 45 -0.87 -6.36 9.89
C ARG A 45 0.13 -7.52 9.72
N GLU A 46 0.45 -7.91 8.49
CA GLU A 46 1.53 -8.87 8.20
C GLU A 46 2.93 -8.29 8.41
N GLY A 47 3.07 -6.99 8.65
CA GLY A 47 4.37 -6.34 8.85
C GLY A 47 5.16 -6.09 7.57
N ARG A 48 4.54 -6.20 6.38
CA ARG A 48 5.21 -5.95 5.10
C ARG A 48 5.52 -4.48 4.86
N GLY A 49 4.88 -3.56 5.58
CA GLY A 49 5.13 -2.12 5.51
C GLY A 49 4.23 -1.34 6.47
N LYS A 50 4.56 -0.06 6.73
CA LYS A 50 3.77 0.80 7.62
C LYS A 50 2.70 1.57 6.84
N PRO A 51 1.47 1.71 7.35
CA PRO A 51 0.46 2.53 6.69
C PRO A 51 0.92 3.99 6.70
N PHE A 52 0.74 4.67 5.57
CA PHE A 52 1.08 6.08 5.42
C PHE A 52 -0.13 6.87 4.94
N CYS A 53 -0.36 8.04 5.54
CA CYS A 53 -1.54 8.84 5.24
C CYS A 53 -1.36 9.56 3.90
N LEU A 54 -2.10 9.12 2.89
CA LEU A 54 -2.13 9.75 1.58
C LEU A 54 -2.63 11.21 1.66
N ALA A 55 -3.61 11.49 2.54
CA ALA A 55 -4.13 12.84 2.74
C ALA A 55 -3.06 13.79 3.32
N GLY A 56 -2.24 13.32 4.26
CA GLY A 56 -1.13 14.12 4.81
C GLY A 56 -0.06 14.41 3.76
N LEU A 57 0.18 13.47 2.84
CA LEU A 57 1.08 13.66 1.71
C LEU A 57 0.51 14.66 0.69
N GLY A 58 -0.75 14.49 0.29
CA GLY A 58 -1.43 15.37 -0.65
C GLY A 58 -1.66 16.78 -0.13
N ALA A 59 -1.70 16.97 1.19
CA ALA A 59 -1.73 18.29 1.84
C ALA A 59 -0.34 18.93 1.99
N HIS A 60 0.73 18.28 1.51
CA HIS A 60 2.11 18.78 1.54
C HIS A 60 2.58 19.15 2.97
N LEU A 61 2.13 18.40 3.97
CA LEU A 61 2.51 18.65 5.35
C LEU A 61 4.00 18.37 5.55
N PRO A 62 4.80 19.31 6.11
CA PRO A 62 6.26 19.21 6.12
C PRO A 62 6.77 17.95 6.82
N GLY A 63 6.15 17.53 7.93
CA GLY A 63 6.50 16.29 8.63
C GLY A 63 6.17 15.01 7.83
N PHE A 64 5.20 15.06 6.93
CA PHE A 64 4.90 13.94 6.03
C PHE A 64 5.88 13.89 4.87
N LEU A 65 6.23 15.04 4.28
CA LEU A 65 7.22 15.12 3.20
C LEU A 65 8.60 14.66 3.66
N GLU A 66 9.05 15.06 4.87
CA GLU A 66 10.32 14.60 5.42
C GLU A 66 10.36 13.07 5.59
N ARG A 67 9.27 12.51 6.15
CA ARG A 67 9.15 11.05 6.32
C ARG A 67 9.08 10.33 4.98
N ALA A 68 8.40 10.91 4.00
CA ALA A 68 8.29 10.38 2.66
C ALA A 68 9.64 10.34 1.94
N SER A 69 10.46 11.38 2.12
CA SER A 69 11.80 11.44 1.52
C SER A 69 12.76 10.38 2.01
N ARG A 70 12.56 9.86 3.23
CA ARG A 70 13.44 8.86 3.85
C ARG A 70 12.96 7.42 3.66
N GLY A 71 11.83 7.22 2.98
CA GLY A 71 11.20 5.92 2.82
C GLY A 71 10.91 5.58 1.37
N SER A 72 10.56 4.32 1.17
CA SER A 72 10.06 3.79 -0.10
C SER A 72 8.58 3.44 0.03
N PHE A 73 7.83 3.67 -1.06
CA PHE A 73 6.37 3.54 -1.06
C PHE A 73 5.88 2.37 -1.93
N LEU A 74 4.93 1.61 -1.40
CA LEU A 74 4.01 0.77 -2.16
C LEU A 74 2.70 1.54 -2.34
N ALA A 75 2.32 1.80 -3.60
CA ALA A 75 1.01 2.33 -3.96
C ALA A 75 0.04 1.18 -4.29
N ILE A 76 -1.11 1.16 -3.63
CA ILE A 76 -2.20 0.21 -3.89
C ILE A 76 -3.37 0.99 -4.44
N ASP A 77 -3.62 0.84 -5.72
CA ASP A 77 -4.67 1.53 -6.43
C ASP A 77 -5.79 0.58 -6.79
N GLY A 78 -7.03 1.01 -6.54
CA GLY A 78 -8.19 0.20 -6.85
C GLY A 78 -8.46 0.17 -8.35
N CYS A 79 -8.29 1.31 -9.02
CA CYS A 79 -8.71 1.56 -10.39
C CYS A 79 -7.53 2.07 -11.25
N PRO A 80 -7.61 2.01 -12.59
CA PRO A 80 -6.53 2.43 -13.48
C PRO A 80 -6.21 3.93 -13.42
N GLN A 81 -7.05 4.73 -12.73
CA GLN A 81 -6.77 6.16 -12.50
C GLN A 81 -5.53 6.38 -11.63
N GLN A 82 -5.17 5.40 -10.80
CA GLN A 82 -3.97 5.39 -9.96
C GLN A 82 -3.84 6.64 -9.08
N CYS A 83 -4.91 6.96 -8.34
CA CYS A 83 -4.97 8.17 -7.51
C CYS A 83 -3.85 8.21 -6.46
N ALA A 84 -3.51 7.08 -5.84
CA ALA A 84 -2.46 7.01 -4.84
C ALA A 84 -1.07 7.24 -5.46
N ALA A 85 -0.76 6.53 -6.56
CA ALA A 85 0.51 6.72 -7.27
C ALA A 85 0.67 8.16 -7.79
N LYS A 86 -0.36 8.73 -8.41
CA LYS A 86 -0.33 10.12 -8.90
C LYS A 86 -0.14 11.13 -7.76
N THR A 87 -0.78 10.91 -6.62
CA THR A 87 -0.63 11.80 -5.46
C THR A 87 0.81 11.78 -4.94
N LEU A 88 1.46 10.61 -4.93
CA LEU A 88 2.89 10.50 -4.63
C LEU A 88 3.72 11.31 -5.64
N GLU A 89 3.46 11.14 -6.93
CA GLU A 89 4.18 11.85 -8.00
C GLU A 89 4.01 13.37 -7.90
N HIS A 90 2.80 13.85 -7.60
CA HIS A 90 2.52 15.26 -7.36
C HIS A 90 3.26 15.82 -6.14
N ALA A 91 3.47 15.00 -5.10
CA ALA A 91 4.27 15.36 -3.95
C ALA A 91 5.80 15.26 -4.21
N GLY A 92 6.21 14.86 -5.42
CA GLY A 92 7.61 14.73 -5.81
C GLY A 92 8.26 13.38 -5.49
N PHE A 93 7.46 12.38 -5.10
CA PHE A 93 7.95 11.04 -4.76
C PHE A 93 7.48 10.01 -5.79
N LYS A 94 8.34 9.04 -6.11
CA LYS A 94 7.96 7.90 -6.96
C LYS A 94 7.68 6.68 -6.10
N PRO A 95 6.55 5.97 -6.31
CA PRO A 95 6.34 4.69 -5.66
C PRO A 95 7.42 3.69 -6.12
N ALA A 96 8.02 2.98 -5.17
CA ALA A 96 8.94 1.88 -5.48
C ALA A 96 8.17 0.73 -6.15
N ARG A 97 6.93 0.53 -5.74
CA ARG A 97 6.01 -0.47 -6.28
C ARG A 97 4.61 0.12 -6.40
N ALA A 98 3.89 -0.24 -7.44
CA ALA A 98 2.48 0.12 -7.63
C ALA A 98 1.69 -1.13 -8.03
N VAL A 99 0.54 -1.35 -7.41
CA VAL A 99 -0.37 -2.46 -7.67
C VAL A 99 -1.74 -1.89 -8.00
N VAL A 100 -2.33 -2.33 -9.11
CA VAL A 100 -3.67 -1.92 -9.54
C VAL A 100 -4.62 -3.13 -9.43
N ILE A 101 -5.59 -3.07 -8.51
CA ILE A 101 -6.50 -4.19 -8.23
C ILE A 101 -7.38 -4.53 -9.43
N SER A 102 -7.85 -3.55 -10.20
CA SER A 102 -8.60 -3.83 -11.44
C SER A 102 -7.83 -4.73 -12.42
N ASN A 103 -6.50 -4.65 -12.47
CA ASN A 103 -5.69 -5.47 -13.38
C ASN A 103 -5.60 -6.92 -12.92
N LEU A 104 -6.01 -7.24 -11.68
CA LEU A 104 -6.04 -8.59 -11.12
C LEU A 104 -7.35 -9.33 -11.46
N GLY A 105 -8.17 -8.75 -12.33
CA GLY A 105 -9.45 -9.31 -12.78
C GLY A 105 -10.60 -9.08 -11.80
N VAL A 106 -10.54 -8.01 -11.01
CA VAL A 106 -11.63 -7.60 -10.11
C VAL A 106 -12.51 -6.60 -10.83
N GLU A 107 -13.78 -6.95 -11.02
CA GLU A 107 -14.74 -6.06 -11.65
C GLU A 107 -15.15 -4.93 -10.70
N LYS A 108 -15.38 -3.75 -11.29
CA LYS A 108 -15.83 -2.58 -10.56
C LYS A 108 -17.33 -2.74 -10.26
N SER A 109 -17.67 -2.76 -8.98
CA SER A 109 -19.04 -2.74 -8.47
C SER A 109 -19.29 -1.48 -7.64
N SER A 110 -20.55 -1.08 -7.57
CA SER A 110 -21.04 -0.06 -6.62
C SER A 110 -21.19 -0.59 -5.19
N GLU A 111 -21.03 -1.91 -4.99
CA GLU A 111 -21.03 -2.54 -3.67
C GLU A 111 -19.88 -1.99 -2.82
N LEU A 112 -20.19 -1.40 -1.67
CA LEU A 112 -19.17 -0.79 -0.79
C LEU A 112 -18.60 -1.79 0.22
N GLU A 113 -19.25 -2.93 0.39
CA GLU A 113 -18.84 -3.97 1.33
C GLU A 113 -18.53 -5.27 0.59
N PRO A 114 -17.33 -5.38 -0.01
CA PRO A 114 -16.92 -6.64 -0.62
C PRO A 114 -16.87 -7.75 0.45
N PRO A 115 -17.38 -8.95 0.15
CA PRO A 115 -17.37 -10.07 1.08
C PRO A 115 -15.93 -10.45 1.44
N SER A 116 -15.75 -11.01 2.64
CA SER A 116 -14.43 -11.42 3.14
C SER A 116 -13.69 -12.39 2.22
N GLU A 117 -14.44 -13.25 1.51
CA GLU A 117 -13.88 -14.17 0.52
C GLU A 117 -13.22 -13.44 -0.65
N GLU A 118 -13.86 -12.39 -1.18
CA GLU A 118 -13.30 -11.59 -2.27
C GLU A 118 -12.06 -10.83 -1.79
N VAL A 119 -12.11 -10.27 -0.59
CA VAL A 119 -10.96 -9.60 0.04
C VAL A 119 -9.77 -10.56 0.14
N GLU A 120 -9.99 -11.80 0.58
CA GLU A 120 -8.90 -12.78 0.72
C GLU A 120 -8.34 -13.22 -0.64
N LYS A 121 -9.22 -13.47 -1.62
CA LYS A 121 -8.80 -13.79 -3.01
C LYS A 121 -7.93 -12.68 -3.60
N VAL A 122 -8.35 -11.42 -3.45
CA VAL A 122 -7.58 -10.26 -3.91
C VAL A 122 -6.26 -10.13 -3.14
N PHE A 123 -6.27 -10.38 -1.83
CA PHE A 123 -5.08 -10.33 -1.00
C PHE A 123 -4.00 -11.33 -1.45
N GLN A 124 -4.38 -12.57 -1.73
CA GLN A 124 -3.44 -13.57 -2.23
C GLN A 124 -2.86 -13.16 -3.59
N LYS A 125 -3.69 -12.68 -4.53
CA LYS A 125 -3.21 -12.17 -5.83
C LYS A 125 -2.25 -10.98 -5.69
N VAL A 126 -2.53 -10.04 -4.79
CA VAL A 126 -1.64 -8.90 -4.51
C VAL A 126 -0.32 -9.39 -3.96
N LYS A 127 -0.35 -10.36 -3.04
CA LYS A 127 0.85 -10.96 -2.45
C LYS A 127 1.69 -11.69 -3.50
N GLU A 128 1.06 -12.48 -4.36
CA GLU A 128 1.70 -13.17 -5.48
C GLU A 128 2.38 -12.16 -6.43
N GLU A 129 1.69 -11.07 -6.81
CA GLU A 129 2.28 -10.04 -7.69
C GLU A 129 3.45 -9.31 -7.02
N LEU A 130 3.40 -9.10 -5.70
CA LEU A 130 4.52 -8.56 -4.93
C LEU A 130 5.71 -9.52 -4.89
N GLU A 131 5.47 -10.82 -4.75
CA GLU A 131 6.51 -11.86 -4.70
C GLU A 131 7.12 -12.13 -6.07
N ARG A 132 6.31 -12.18 -7.13
CA ARG A 132 6.75 -12.42 -8.52
C ARG A 132 7.70 -11.35 -9.05
N ARG A 133 7.64 -10.13 -8.51
CA ARG A 133 8.53 -9.01 -8.87
C ARG A 133 9.74 -8.84 -7.94
N ASN A 134 9.85 -9.68 -6.90
CA ASN A 134 11.00 -9.75 -5.99
C ASN A 134 11.96 -10.90 -6.34
N ALA A 135 11.65 -11.73 -7.35
CA ALA A 135 12.54 -12.70 -7.99
C ALA A 135 13.14 -12.10 -9.27
#